data_AF-A0A8X6YD16-F1
#
_entry.id   AF-A0A8X6YD16-F1
#
_cell.length_a   1.000
_cell.length_b   1.000
_cell.length_c   1.000
_cell.angle_alpha   90.00
_cell.angle_beta   90.00
_cell.angle_gamma   90.00
#
_symmetry.space_group_name_H-M   'P 1'
#
loop_
_entity.id
_entity.type
_entity.pdbx_description
1 polymer ?
#
loop_
_entity_poly.entity_id
_entity_poly.type
_entity_poly.pdbx_seq_one_letter_code
_entity_poly.pdbx_strand_id
1 'polypeptide(L)'
;MIKNVEFKTPNNEVLQETNLVRLNDDMSEKIVKESEDFEGKDSGWTLDEILRLEVRTNRYFPFRGSSSFIEVPKQIAKTKAIINVINKKDSQCFMWSILAALYPNTSNPKKVKLYPHLNKLNFDGISFPTPLNEVKNFSKMNDIGINIYSFEED
;
A
#
# COMPACT_ATOMS: atom_id res chain seq x y z
N MET A 1 -37.23 12.39 -23.48
CA MET A 1 -35.77 12.36 -23.75
C MET A 1 -35.22 11.22 -22.90
N ILE A 2 -34.38 10.34 -23.43
CA ILE A 2 -33.76 9.24 -22.66
C ILE A 2 -32.29 9.59 -22.47
N LYS A 3 -31.77 9.40 -21.26
CA LYS A 3 -30.38 9.70 -20.90
C LYS A 3 -29.76 8.51 -20.19
N ASN A 4 -28.62 8.05 -20.71
CA ASN A 4 -27.83 7.02 -20.06
C ASN A 4 -26.97 7.65 -18.96
N VAL A 5 -27.00 7.06 -17.77
CA VAL A 5 -26.24 7.50 -16.59
C VAL A 5 -25.52 6.28 -16.00
N GLU A 6 -24.31 6.50 -15.50
CA GLU A 6 -23.52 5.45 -14.83
C GLU A 6 -23.29 5.85 -13.37
N PHE A 7 -23.67 4.97 -12.45
CA PHE A 7 -23.37 5.06 -11.03
C PHE A 7 -22.21 4.12 -10.69
N LYS A 8 -21.21 4.61 -9.94
CA LYS A 8 -19.95 3.88 -9.72
C LYS A 8 -19.60 3.84 -8.24
N THR A 9 -19.12 2.70 -7.76
CA THR A 9 -18.56 2.56 -6.41
C THR A 9 -17.03 2.66 -6.45
N PRO A 10 -16.39 3.14 -5.36
CA PRO A 10 -14.94 3.08 -5.24
C PRO A 10 -14.46 1.63 -5.11
N ASN A 11 -13.19 1.38 -5.42
CA ASN A 11 -12.57 0.07 -5.15
C ASN A 11 -12.46 -0.15 -3.63
N ASN A 12 -12.92 -1.30 -3.17
CA ASN A 12 -12.79 -1.73 -1.78
C ASN A 12 -11.83 -2.92 -1.68
N GLU A 13 -10.98 -2.91 -0.65
CA GLU A 13 -10.13 -4.05 -0.31
C GLU A 13 -11.00 -5.18 0.26
N VAL A 14 -10.84 -6.39 -0.27
CA VAL A 14 -11.56 -7.59 0.20
C VAL A 14 -10.52 -8.59 0.69
N LEU A 15 -10.52 -8.82 2.01
CA LEU A 15 -9.67 -9.76 2.72
C LEU A 15 -10.50 -10.97 3.19
N GLN A 16 -9.85 -11.99 3.75
CA GLN A 16 -10.56 -13.21 4.21
C GLN A 16 -11.57 -12.92 5.32
N GLU A 17 -11.29 -11.92 6.14
CA GLU A 17 -12.10 -11.45 7.26
C GLU A 17 -13.21 -10.47 6.84
N THR A 18 -13.22 -10.01 5.58
CA THR A 18 -14.20 -9.03 5.11
C THR A 18 -15.61 -9.62 5.08
N ASN A 19 -16.54 -8.97 5.76
CA ASN A 19 -17.96 -9.32 5.68
C ASN A 19 -18.54 -8.86 4.33
N LEU A 20 -18.70 -9.82 3.42
CA LEU A 20 -19.19 -9.57 2.06
C LEU A 20 -20.63 -9.07 2.00
N VAL A 21 -21.47 -9.45 2.97
CA VAL A 21 -22.88 -9.00 3.02
C VAL A 21 -22.91 -7.51 3.30
N ARG A 22 -22.22 -7.08 4.35
CA ARG A 22 -22.12 -5.66 4.70
C ARG A 22 -21.51 -4.83 3.57
N LEU A 23 -20.46 -5.33 2.94
CA LEU A 23 -19.84 -4.65 1.80
C LEU A 23 -20.83 -4.49 0.63
N ASN A 24 -21.63 -5.52 0.34
CA ASN A 24 -22.65 -5.45 -0.69
C ASN A 24 -23.76 -4.43 -0.36
N ASP A 25 -24.19 -4.39 0.91
CA ASP A 25 -25.20 -3.45 1.39
C ASP A 25 -24.71 -2.00 1.26
N ASP A 26 -23.49 -1.71 1.74
CA ASP A 26 -22.87 -0.38 1.65
C ASP A 26 -22.72 0.07 0.18
N MET A 27 -22.33 -0.83 -0.73
CA MET A 27 -22.20 -0.54 -2.16
C MET A 27 -23.56 -0.29 -2.82
N SER A 28 -24.58 -1.07 -2.46
CA SER A 28 -25.93 -0.95 -3.01
C SER A 28 -26.59 0.34 -2.56
N GLU A 29 -26.47 0.68 -1.27
CA GLU A 29 -27.02 1.93 -0.70
C GLU A 29 -26.45 3.16 -1.40
N LYS A 30 -25.15 3.17 -1.72
CA LYS A 30 -24.54 4.27 -2.49
C LYS A 30 -25.16 4.44 -3.87
N ILE A 31 -25.34 3.33 -4.60
CA ILE A 31 -25.89 3.37 -5.97
C ILE A 31 -27.35 3.83 -5.94
N VAL A 32 -28.15 3.29 -5.02
CA VAL A 32 -29.55 3.69 -4.83
C VAL A 32 -29.65 5.17 -4.52
N LYS A 33 -28.85 5.66 -3.57
CA LYS A 33 -28.83 7.08 -3.20
C LYS A 33 -28.45 7.99 -4.36
N GLU A 34 -27.43 7.63 -5.16
CA GLU A 34 -27.06 8.41 -6.33
C GLU A 34 -28.16 8.41 -7.41
N SER A 35 -28.92 7.31 -7.54
CA SER A 35 -30.09 7.22 -8.41
C SER A 35 -31.22 8.12 -7.92
N GLU A 36 -31.56 8.06 -6.64
CA GLU A 36 -32.59 8.91 -6.02
C GLU A 36 -32.23 10.40 -6.10
N ASP A 37 -30.98 10.77 -5.85
CA ASP A 37 -30.50 12.15 -5.96
C ASP A 37 -30.55 12.69 -7.40
N PHE A 38 -30.47 11.81 -8.40
CA PHE A 38 -30.59 12.16 -9.81
C PHE A 38 -32.07 12.43 -10.20
N GLU A 39 -32.99 11.63 -9.66
CA GLU A 39 -34.44 11.81 -9.83
C GLU A 39 -34.98 13.00 -9.02
N GLY A 40 -34.50 13.18 -7.79
CA GLY A 40 -35.14 13.97 -6.73
C GLY A 40 -34.87 15.49 -6.69
N LYS A 41 -34.30 16.10 -7.74
CA LYS A 41 -33.92 17.53 -7.73
C LYS A 41 -34.73 18.41 -8.69
N ASP A 42 -36.06 18.25 -8.69
CA ASP A 42 -36.98 18.91 -9.65
C ASP A 42 -36.61 18.69 -11.12
N SER A 43 -35.87 17.62 -11.39
CA SER A 43 -35.24 17.35 -12.68
C SER A 43 -36.21 16.65 -13.65
N GLY A 44 -37.29 16.08 -13.11
CA GLY A 44 -38.32 15.36 -13.86
C GLY A 44 -37.85 14.02 -14.44
N TRP A 45 -36.67 13.54 -14.03
CA TRP A 45 -36.15 12.24 -14.45
C TRP A 45 -36.70 11.14 -13.57
N THR A 46 -37.04 10.01 -14.20
CA THR A 46 -37.41 8.74 -13.54
C THR A 46 -36.56 7.65 -14.16
N LEU A 47 -36.19 6.65 -13.38
CA LEU A 47 -35.59 5.43 -13.90
C LEU A 47 -36.57 4.76 -14.88
N ASP A 48 -36.07 4.44 -16.07
CA ASP A 48 -36.79 3.69 -17.10
C ASP A 48 -36.36 2.22 -17.06
N GLU A 49 -35.06 1.96 -17.27
CA GLU A 49 -34.49 0.61 -17.22
C GLU A 49 -33.03 0.58 -16.76
N ILE A 50 -32.60 -0.57 -16.24
CA ILE A 50 -31.20 -0.85 -15.91
C ILE A 50 -30.59 -1.66 -17.05
N LEU A 51 -29.73 -1.02 -17.84
CA LEU A 51 -29.09 -1.66 -18.99
C LEU A 51 -28.04 -2.71 -18.60
N ARG A 52 -27.27 -2.44 -17.54
CA ARG A 52 -26.13 -3.29 -17.13
C ARG A 52 -25.76 -3.08 -15.67
N LEU A 53 -25.41 -4.17 -15.00
CA LEU A 53 -24.72 -4.18 -13.72
C LEU A 53 -23.36 -4.86 -13.90
N GLU A 54 -22.27 -4.20 -13.50
CA GLU A 54 -20.91 -4.72 -13.64
C GLU A 54 -20.21 -4.74 -12.28
N VAL A 55 -19.70 -5.92 -11.90
CA VAL A 55 -18.84 -6.09 -10.72
C VAL A 55 -17.40 -6.28 -11.20
N ARG A 56 -16.52 -5.35 -10.84
CA ARG A 56 -15.09 -5.40 -11.20
C ARG A 56 -14.29 -5.91 -10.02
N THR A 57 -13.59 -7.02 -10.21
CA THR A 57 -12.64 -7.57 -9.23
C THR A 57 -11.23 -7.51 -9.80
N ASN A 58 -10.29 -7.11 -8.97
CA ASN A 58 -8.86 -7.12 -9.29
C ASN A 58 -8.15 -8.00 -8.28
N ARG A 59 -7.16 -8.78 -8.73
CA ARG A 59 -6.34 -9.57 -7.82
C ARG A 59 -5.47 -8.60 -7.02
N TYR A 60 -5.75 -8.52 -5.72
CA TYR A 60 -4.96 -7.72 -4.80
C TYR A 60 -3.84 -8.56 -4.19
N PHE A 61 -2.61 -8.21 -4.52
CA PHE A 61 -1.42 -8.71 -3.83
C PHE A 61 -0.93 -7.61 -2.90
N PRO A 62 -1.30 -7.61 -1.61
CA PRO A 62 -0.72 -6.68 -0.68
C PRO A 62 0.79 -6.94 -0.65
N PHE A 63 1.58 -5.89 -0.85
CA PHE A 63 3.03 -5.97 -0.64
C PHE A 63 3.26 -6.35 0.83
N ARG A 64 3.52 -7.63 1.06
CA ARG A 64 4.00 -8.08 2.37
C ARG A 64 5.40 -7.51 2.49
N GLY A 65 5.62 -6.63 3.47
CA GLY A 65 6.96 -6.19 3.80
C GLY A 65 7.87 -7.41 3.98
N SER A 66 9.11 -7.33 3.50
CA SER A 66 10.03 -8.46 3.63
C SER A 66 10.32 -8.74 5.10
N SER A 67 10.12 -9.99 5.53
CA SER A 67 10.36 -10.44 6.91
C SER A 67 11.80 -10.87 7.18
N SER A 68 12.70 -10.86 6.20
CA SER A 68 14.14 -11.12 6.40
C SER A 68 14.93 -10.73 5.16
N PHE A 69 16.23 -11.01 5.15
CA PHE A 69 17.08 -10.78 3.99
C PHE A 69 16.55 -11.48 2.73
N ILE A 70 16.21 -10.69 1.72
CA ILE A 70 15.92 -11.17 0.36
C ILE A 70 17.09 -10.76 -0.54
N GLU A 71 17.57 -11.70 -1.33
CA GLU A 71 18.59 -11.40 -2.34
C GLU A 71 18.01 -10.52 -3.44
N VAL A 72 18.69 -9.42 -3.72
CA VAL A 72 18.32 -8.53 -4.82
C VAL A 72 18.65 -9.20 -6.16
N PRO A 73 17.83 -8.99 -7.21
CA PRO A 73 18.11 -9.52 -8.54
C PRO A 73 19.53 -9.22 -9.00
N LYS A 74 20.15 -10.18 -9.73
CA LYS A 74 21.56 -10.11 -10.13
C LYS A 74 21.87 -8.84 -10.93
N GLN A 75 20.92 -8.37 -11.73
CA GLN A 75 20.99 -7.18 -12.56
C GLN A 75 21.23 -5.94 -11.68
N ILE A 76 20.46 -5.79 -10.60
CA ILE A 76 20.60 -4.70 -9.64
C ILE A 76 21.85 -4.89 -8.78
N ALA A 77 22.14 -6.12 -8.35
CA ALA A 77 23.34 -6.41 -7.55
C ALA A 77 24.64 -5.99 -8.26
N LYS A 78 24.67 -6.13 -9.59
CA LYS A 78 25.82 -5.76 -10.44
C LYS A 78 26.05 -4.26 -10.53
N THR A 79 25.01 -3.42 -10.42
CA THR A 79 25.17 -1.96 -10.47
C THR A 79 25.92 -1.42 -9.26
N LYS A 80 25.89 -2.15 -8.14
CA LYS A 80 26.42 -1.73 -6.83
C LYS A 80 25.81 -0.40 -6.33
N ALA A 81 24.69 0.03 -6.90
CA ALA A 81 24.01 1.28 -6.56
C ALA A 81 23.20 1.19 -5.26
N ILE A 82 22.92 -0.04 -4.79
CA ILE A 82 22.11 -0.28 -3.60
C ILE A 82 22.90 -1.00 -2.51
N ILE A 83 22.63 -0.65 -1.26
CA ILE A 83 23.10 -1.36 -0.09
C ILE A 83 21.98 -2.30 0.37
N ASN A 84 22.15 -3.60 0.13
CA ASN A 84 21.24 -4.63 0.66
C ASN A 84 21.80 -5.17 1.99
N VAL A 85 21.29 -4.66 3.11
CA VAL A 85 21.73 -5.06 4.46
C VAL A 85 21.24 -6.47 4.78
N ILE A 86 22.13 -7.32 5.30
CA ILE A 86 21.87 -8.75 5.53
C ILE A 86 21.27 -8.97 6.93
N ASN A 87 19.94 -8.98 7.01
CA ASN A 87 19.17 -9.26 8.24
C ASN A 87 18.53 -10.67 8.21
N LYS A 88 19.35 -11.71 8.39
CA LYS A 88 18.89 -13.12 8.35
C LYS A 88 18.12 -13.58 9.61
N LYS A 89 18.08 -12.77 10.67
CA LYS A 89 17.60 -13.18 12.00
C LYS A 89 16.41 -12.37 12.51
N ASP A 90 15.92 -11.42 11.73
CA ASP A 90 14.86 -10.50 12.13
C ASP A 90 14.07 -10.00 10.91
N SER A 91 12.89 -9.42 11.18
CA SER A 91 11.97 -8.83 10.19
C SER A 91 12.13 -7.33 10.01
N GLN A 92 13.32 -6.79 10.29
CA GLN A 92 13.52 -5.34 10.43
C GLN A 92 14.27 -4.73 9.22
N CYS A 93 14.02 -5.24 8.01
CA CYS A 93 14.74 -4.79 6.79
C CYS A 93 14.56 -3.30 6.51
N PHE A 94 13.36 -2.74 6.79
CA PHE A 94 13.08 -1.32 6.67
C PHE A 94 13.98 -0.48 7.59
N MET A 95 14.03 -0.84 8.87
CA MET A 95 14.89 -0.19 9.87
C MET A 95 16.37 -0.22 9.44
N TRP A 96 16.88 -1.39 9.05
CA TRP A 96 18.27 -1.53 8.61
C TRP A 96 18.58 -0.72 7.35
N SER A 97 17.62 -0.60 6.42
CA SER A 97 17.78 0.20 5.21
C SER A 97 17.86 1.69 5.52
N ILE A 98 17.01 2.19 6.42
CA ILE A 98 17.04 3.60 6.85
C ILE A 98 18.35 3.90 7.59
N LEU A 99 18.78 3.03 8.51
CA LEU A 99 20.05 3.22 9.22
C LEU A 99 21.25 3.23 8.28
N ALA A 100 21.27 2.35 7.28
CA ALA A 100 22.35 2.30 6.29
C ALA A 100 22.42 3.57 5.43
N ALA A 101 21.27 4.20 5.16
CA ALA A 101 21.21 5.45 4.40
C ALA A 101 21.65 6.67 5.22
N LEU A 102 21.21 6.77 6.49
CA LEU A 102 21.48 7.92 7.34
C LEU A 102 22.84 7.85 8.05
N TYR A 103 23.31 6.65 8.37
CA TYR A 103 24.57 6.40 9.08
C TYR A 103 25.45 5.43 8.28
N PRO A 104 25.93 5.85 7.10
CA PRO A 104 26.62 4.96 6.17
C PRO A 104 27.95 4.45 6.76
N ASN A 105 28.23 3.16 6.51
CA ASN A 105 29.51 2.53 6.87
C ASN A 105 30.24 2.04 5.60
N THR A 106 31.46 2.50 5.37
CA THR A 106 32.22 2.22 4.14
C THR A 106 32.94 0.87 4.16
N SER A 107 33.18 0.27 5.33
CA SER A 107 33.96 -0.96 5.42
C SER A 107 33.16 -2.19 5.02
N ASN A 108 31.94 -2.34 5.56
CA ASN A 108 31.07 -3.47 5.21
C ASN A 108 29.59 -3.09 5.34
N PRO A 109 29.06 -2.28 4.42
CA PRO A 109 27.73 -1.67 4.53
C PRO A 109 26.58 -2.69 4.62
N LYS A 110 26.83 -3.97 4.34
CA LYS A 110 25.82 -5.02 4.41
C LYS A 110 25.63 -5.62 5.81
N LYS A 111 26.49 -5.31 6.78
CA LYS A 111 26.44 -5.94 8.11
C LYS A 111 25.58 -5.14 9.10
N VAL A 112 24.51 -5.76 9.59
CA VAL A 112 23.63 -5.24 10.65
C VAL A 112 24.39 -4.68 11.85
N LYS A 113 25.41 -5.41 12.35
CA LYS A 113 26.19 -5.01 13.54
C LYS A 113 26.90 -3.66 13.42
N LEU A 114 27.03 -3.11 12.21
CA LEU A 114 27.70 -1.83 11.98
C LEU A 114 26.76 -0.63 12.09
N TYR A 115 25.49 -0.86 12.42
CA TYR A 115 24.48 0.19 12.58
C TYR A 115 23.93 0.20 14.01
N PRO A 116 24.72 0.66 15.01
CA PRO A 116 24.29 0.70 16.42
C PRO A 116 23.31 1.84 16.74
N HIS A 117 23.01 2.72 15.78
CA HIS A 117 22.26 3.96 15.97
C HIS A 117 20.74 3.79 16.04
N LEU A 118 20.27 2.65 16.58
CA LEU A 118 18.84 2.33 16.68
C LEU A 118 18.06 3.38 17.47
N ASN A 119 18.67 3.90 18.54
CA ASN A 119 18.10 4.92 19.42
C ASN A 119 18.03 6.33 18.82
N LYS A 120 18.52 6.53 17.59
CA LYS A 120 18.46 7.83 16.91
C LYS A 120 17.17 8.06 16.13
N LEU A 121 16.34 7.03 15.98
CA LEU A 121 15.11 7.05 15.21
C LEU A 121 13.98 6.52 16.08
N ASN A 122 12.79 7.10 15.91
CA ASN A 122 11.57 6.66 16.54
C ASN A 122 10.87 5.61 15.66
N PHE A 123 10.76 4.38 16.19
CA PHE A 123 10.02 3.27 15.58
C PHE A 123 8.76 2.91 16.39
N ASP A 124 8.33 3.75 17.33
CA ASP A 124 7.14 3.50 18.14
C ASP A 124 5.89 3.42 17.25
N GLY A 125 5.11 2.37 17.46
CA GLY A 125 3.91 2.12 16.63
C GLY A 125 4.22 1.68 15.19
N ILE A 126 5.47 1.33 14.88
CA ILE A 126 5.85 0.70 13.62
C ILE A 126 5.95 -0.81 13.81
N SER A 127 5.16 -1.53 13.02
CA SER A 127 5.14 -2.97 12.94
C SER A 127 6.33 -3.49 12.13
N PHE A 128 6.78 -4.71 12.42
CA PHE A 128 7.81 -5.41 11.63
C PHE A 128 7.30 -6.79 11.21
N PRO A 129 7.32 -7.13 9.90
CA PRO A 129 7.77 -6.31 8.78
C PRO A 129 6.88 -5.08 8.55
N THR A 130 7.50 -3.95 8.20
CA THR A 130 6.81 -2.64 8.11
C THR A 130 5.90 -2.58 6.87
N PRO A 131 4.58 -2.43 7.05
CA PRO A 131 3.66 -2.23 5.94
C PRO A 131 3.81 -0.82 5.34
N LEU A 132 3.50 -0.68 4.04
CA LEU A 132 3.73 0.57 3.31
C LEU A 132 2.96 1.77 3.88
N ASN A 133 1.76 1.55 4.43
CA ASN A 133 0.95 2.58 5.06
C ASN A 133 1.62 3.17 6.32
N GLU A 134 2.38 2.37 7.07
CA GLU A 134 3.11 2.81 8.26
C GLU A 134 4.40 3.56 7.93
N VAL A 135 4.99 3.39 6.73
CA VAL A 135 6.18 4.16 6.31
C VAL A 135 5.91 5.66 6.33
N LYS A 136 4.68 6.08 5.98
CA LYS A 136 4.26 7.49 6.08
C LYS A 136 4.23 7.98 7.52
N ASN A 137 3.85 7.13 8.47
CA ASN A 137 3.86 7.48 9.89
C ASN A 137 5.30 7.63 10.39
N PHE A 138 6.17 6.67 10.05
CA PHE A 138 7.59 6.74 10.36
C PHE A 138 8.24 8.02 9.81
N SER A 139 7.99 8.33 8.53
CA SER A 139 8.50 9.53 7.86
C SER A 139 8.13 10.82 8.59
N LYS A 140 6.87 10.94 9.03
CA LYS A 140 6.40 12.09 9.82
C LYS A 140 7.00 12.18 11.21
N MET A 141 7.11 11.05 11.92
CA MET A 141 7.62 11.03 13.30
C MET A 141 9.10 11.40 13.39
N ASN A 142 9.87 11.11 12.34
CA ASN A 142 11.31 11.34 12.30
C ASN A 142 11.71 12.56 11.45
N ASP A 143 10.75 13.23 10.80
CA ASP A 143 10.99 14.31 9.83
C ASP A 143 11.96 13.90 8.70
N ILE A 144 11.70 12.75 8.08
CA ILE A 144 12.53 12.17 7.02
C ILE A 144 11.70 11.94 5.77
N GLY A 145 12.16 12.47 4.63
CA GLY A 145 11.61 12.13 3.31
C GLY A 145 12.03 10.74 2.84
N ILE A 146 11.07 9.89 2.47
CA ILE A 146 11.32 8.52 2.00
C ILE A 146 10.65 8.32 0.65
N ASN A 147 11.44 7.88 -0.34
CA ASN A 147 10.94 7.45 -1.64
C ASN A 147 11.00 5.93 -1.73
N ILE A 148 9.91 5.31 -2.18
CA ILE A 148 9.78 3.86 -2.33
C ILE A 148 9.63 3.56 -3.82
N TYR A 149 10.45 2.62 -4.32
CA TYR A 149 10.44 2.18 -5.70
C TYR A 149 10.15 0.67 -5.76
N SER A 150 9.35 0.25 -6.73
CA SER A 150 9.20 -1.16 -7.10
C SER A 150 10.16 -1.51 -8.24
N PHE A 151 10.55 -2.77 -8.30
CA PHE A 151 11.26 -3.34 -9.44
C PHE A 151 10.39 -4.46 -10.02
N GLU A 152 10.06 -4.33 -11.30
CA GLU A 152 9.39 -5.35 -12.09
C GLU A 152 10.42 -5.88 -13.08
N GLU A 153 10.52 -7.20 -13.19
CA GLU A 153 11.30 -7.82 -14.27
C GLU A 153 10.46 -7.75 -15.55
N ASP A 154 11.03 -7.21 -16.62
CA ASP A 154 10.43 -7.18 -17.96
C ASP A 154 10.14 -8.59 -18.51
#